data_AF-A0A952PQK0-F1
#
_entry.id   AF-A0A952PQK0-F1
#
_cell.length_a   1.000
_cell.length_b   1.000
_cell.length_c   1.000
_cell.angle_alpha   90.00
_cell.angle_beta   90.00
_cell.angle_gamma   90.00
#
_symmetry.space_group_name_H-M   'P 1'
#
loop_
_entity.id
_entity.type
_entity.pdbx_description
1 polymer ?
#
loop_
_entity_poly.entity_id
_entity_poly.type
_entity_poly.pdbx_seq_one_letter_code
_entity_poly.pdbx_strand_id
1 'polypeptide(L)'
;MQKKRNRAVGSAQISEFSVALTVFMLVLLLPLINLISLSTAYATGFLAAKYAASRAGDSLTYAEAITAAAEASREITSSGLGKFAALRPVGGYDNSGMNLFLTDTNIASNVNVTHGPNTPAVSALDTDHYLYSYDTVLTYDVGPFLNLSSIPIVSDVPALGKAVRMRFSANKTVEHLDGIIAAGGGYITTSSITGTTSNSNVLGPTIYSATSSNNASSNSTNSNTIASTTSLAASNDAGIMTPAAAPRRPWQMASTNGVTRWIPNVVSSFHVQLTGEVDFDSGADVFDTDLFETTAQDVQKIHDNGGYAIAYFNGGAWQPGMPDSGDYPDSVIGKTPMNGWPQERWLDIRQIEVLRPLIAAKIAVAKSKGFDAVDPDNMDGYTNKETAEFHLTKADQVAFAKMVAEEAHKQGLAVFLKNGGDMMSDLVNDFDGTVAEEAYKYKEAEIYQPMRDAGKPVFLIEYKKPKKKEIQDAISRGYNVVQAKKALKKTPKMVTPT
;
A
#
# COMPACT_ATOMS: atom_id res chain seq x y z
N MET A 1 78.78 -2.41 -46.90
CA MET A 1 78.20 -3.42 -45.97
C MET A 1 77.32 -2.71 -44.93
N GLN A 2 76.00 -2.70 -45.11
CA GLN A 2 75.05 -2.28 -44.06
C GLN A 2 74.06 -3.43 -43.84
N LYS A 3 74.20 -4.11 -42.70
CA LYS A 3 73.30 -5.18 -42.26
C LYS A 3 71.96 -4.56 -41.85
N LYS A 4 70.91 -4.72 -42.66
CA LYS A 4 69.52 -4.51 -42.22
C LYS A 4 69.21 -5.54 -41.14
N ARG A 5 69.06 -5.08 -39.89
CA ARG A 5 68.48 -5.87 -38.79
C ARG A 5 66.96 -5.88 -38.98
N ASN A 6 66.42 -6.98 -39.49
CA ASN A 6 64.99 -7.28 -39.36
C ASN A 6 64.70 -7.46 -37.87
N ARG A 7 64.07 -6.46 -37.24
CA ARG A 7 63.40 -6.67 -35.96
C ARG A 7 62.15 -7.49 -36.27
N ALA A 8 62.16 -8.76 -35.86
CA ALA A 8 60.93 -9.49 -35.67
C ALA A 8 60.09 -8.72 -34.66
N VAL A 9 59.00 -8.11 -35.10
CA VAL A 9 57.95 -7.61 -34.21
C VAL A 9 57.32 -8.87 -33.64
N GLY A 10 57.88 -9.31 -32.52
CA GLY A 10 57.57 -10.58 -31.89
C GLY A 10 56.11 -10.63 -31.47
N SER A 11 55.57 -11.84 -31.56
CA SER A 11 54.30 -12.36 -31.03
C SER A 11 53.95 -11.99 -29.57
N ALA A 12 54.76 -11.19 -28.88
CA ALA A 12 54.61 -10.82 -27.48
C ALA A 12 53.33 -10.00 -27.19
N GLN A 13 52.94 -9.09 -28.09
CA GLN A 13 51.72 -8.28 -27.88
C GLN A 13 50.43 -9.11 -27.96
N ILE A 14 50.41 -10.19 -28.75
CA ILE A 14 49.25 -11.08 -28.86
C ILE A 14 49.15 -11.98 -27.61
N SER A 15 50.27 -12.45 -27.06
CA SER A 15 50.27 -13.26 -25.83
C SER A 15 49.84 -12.47 -24.59
N GLU A 16 50.23 -11.19 -24.48
CA GLU A 16 49.83 -10.34 -23.34
C GLU A 16 48.33 -10.04 -23.34
N PHE A 17 47.73 -9.82 -24.52
CA PHE A 17 46.29 -9.61 -24.64
C PHE A 17 45.48 -10.84 -24.22
N SER A 18 45.91 -12.05 -24.61
CA SER A 18 45.23 -13.29 -24.22
C SER A 18 45.26 -13.52 -22.71
N VAL A 19 46.39 -13.22 -22.05
CA VAL A 19 46.52 -13.32 -20.59
C VAL A 19 45.66 -12.28 -19.89
N ALA A 20 45.69 -11.01 -20.35
CA ALA A 20 44.89 -9.94 -19.79
C ALA A 20 43.37 -10.20 -19.93
N LEU A 21 42.93 -10.70 -21.08
CA LEU A 21 41.53 -11.07 -21.32
C LEU A 21 41.09 -12.23 -20.43
N THR A 22 41.97 -13.22 -20.23
CA THR A 22 41.70 -14.36 -19.33
C THR A 22 41.56 -13.89 -17.89
N VAL A 23 42.44 -13.00 -17.42
CA VAL A 23 42.35 -12.40 -16.09
C VAL A 23 41.08 -11.55 -15.96
N PHE A 24 40.75 -10.71 -16.94
CA PHE A 24 39.51 -9.92 -16.94
C PHE A 24 38.26 -10.80 -16.86
N MET A 25 38.18 -11.84 -17.68
CA MET A 25 37.04 -12.77 -17.69
C MET A 25 36.91 -13.50 -16.35
N LEU A 26 38.00 -14.12 -15.86
CA LEU A 26 37.96 -14.97 -14.67
C LEU A 26 37.83 -14.18 -13.36
N VAL A 27 38.46 -13.01 -13.27
CA VAL A 27 38.55 -12.23 -12.02
C VAL A 27 37.50 -11.13 -11.94
N LEU A 28 37.04 -10.58 -13.07
CA LEU A 28 36.07 -9.47 -13.07
C LEU A 28 34.72 -9.87 -13.64
N LEU A 29 34.66 -10.40 -14.87
CA LEU A 29 33.36 -10.63 -15.53
C LEU A 29 32.55 -11.76 -14.88
N LEU A 30 33.16 -12.92 -14.62
CA LEU A 30 32.44 -14.07 -14.04
C LEU A 30 31.93 -13.77 -12.62
N PRO A 31 32.72 -13.17 -11.70
CA PRO A 31 32.19 -12.74 -10.41
C PRO A 31 31.09 -11.68 -10.51
N LEU A 32 31.18 -10.76 -11.49
CA LEU A 32 30.15 -9.75 -11.71
C LEU A 32 28.81 -10.37 -12.13
N ILE A 33 28.83 -11.37 -13.01
CA ILE A 33 27.62 -12.10 -13.42
C ILE A 33 26.99 -12.83 -12.23
N ASN A 34 27.81 -13.49 -11.39
CA ASN A 34 27.32 -14.14 -10.18
C ASN A 34 26.75 -13.13 -9.16
N LEU A 35 27.32 -11.93 -9.06
CA LEU A 35 26.78 -10.85 -8.23
C LEU A 35 25.42 -10.37 -8.74
N ILE A 36 25.25 -10.19 -10.05
CA ILE A 36 23.96 -9.84 -10.66
C ILE A 36 22.92 -10.93 -10.42
N SER A 37 23.30 -12.21 -10.54
CA SER A 37 22.43 -13.34 -10.23
C SER A 37 22.02 -13.36 -8.76
N LEU A 38 22.96 -13.10 -7.83
CA LEU A 38 22.69 -12.99 -6.40
C LEU A 38 21.71 -11.85 -6.07
N SER A 39 21.90 -10.67 -6.67
CA SER A 39 20.96 -9.55 -6.52
C SER A 39 19.58 -9.89 -7.06
N THR A 40 19.53 -10.57 -8.21
CA THR A 40 18.27 -11.06 -8.78
C THR A 40 17.61 -12.08 -7.85
N ALA A 41 18.39 -12.96 -7.22
CA ALA A 41 17.91 -13.93 -6.25
C ALA A 41 17.29 -13.26 -5.02
N TYR A 42 17.92 -12.20 -4.49
CA TYR A 42 17.38 -11.43 -3.36
C TYR A 42 16.04 -10.78 -3.71
N ALA A 43 15.97 -10.08 -4.86
CA ALA A 43 14.74 -9.43 -5.31
C ALA A 43 13.62 -10.45 -5.58
N THR A 44 13.95 -11.55 -6.25
CA THR A 44 13.00 -12.63 -6.57
C THR A 44 12.51 -13.35 -5.32
N GLY A 45 13.39 -13.63 -4.36
CA GLY A 45 13.04 -14.25 -3.09
C GLY A 45 12.16 -13.36 -2.20
N PHE A 46 12.44 -12.05 -2.16
CA PHE A 46 11.61 -11.08 -1.45
C PHE A 46 10.22 -10.93 -2.07
N LEU A 47 10.16 -10.84 -3.40
CA LEU A 47 8.90 -10.80 -4.14
C LEU A 47 8.09 -12.09 -3.92
N ALA A 48 8.74 -13.26 -3.96
CA ALA A 48 8.10 -14.53 -3.67
C ALA A 48 7.47 -14.57 -2.27
N ALA A 49 8.18 -14.05 -1.26
CA ALA A 49 7.65 -13.99 0.11
C ALA A 49 6.43 -13.08 0.20
N LYS A 50 6.49 -11.88 -0.39
CA LYS A 50 5.36 -10.93 -0.42
C LYS A 50 4.15 -11.49 -1.16
N TYR A 51 4.36 -12.12 -2.30
CA TYR A 51 3.28 -12.73 -3.07
C TYR A 51 2.66 -13.93 -2.34
N ALA A 52 3.49 -14.78 -1.71
CA ALA A 52 3.01 -15.88 -0.87
C ALA A 52 2.20 -15.38 0.35
N ALA A 53 2.68 -14.32 1.03
CA ALA A 53 1.94 -13.71 2.14
C ALA A 53 0.61 -13.11 1.67
N SER A 54 0.59 -12.49 0.48
CA SER A 54 -0.66 -11.99 -0.10
C SER A 54 -1.68 -13.08 -0.28
N ARG A 55 -1.28 -14.16 -0.97
CA ARG A 55 -2.15 -15.29 -1.30
C ARG A 55 -2.62 -16.03 -0.04
N ALA A 56 -1.79 -16.12 0.99
CA ALA A 56 -2.19 -16.64 2.29
C ALA A 56 -3.26 -15.78 2.96
N GLY A 57 -3.05 -14.46 3.03
CA GLY A 57 -3.97 -13.53 3.69
C GLY A 57 -5.35 -13.48 3.04
N ASP A 58 -5.41 -13.62 1.70
CA ASP A 58 -6.65 -13.61 0.91
C ASP A 58 -7.42 -14.95 0.92
N SER A 59 -6.88 -16.00 1.54
CA SER A 59 -7.49 -17.32 1.51
C SER A 59 -8.60 -17.48 2.55
N LEU A 60 -9.65 -18.22 2.20
CA LEU A 60 -10.84 -18.37 3.05
C LEU A 60 -10.59 -19.29 4.23
N THR A 61 -9.64 -20.23 4.12
CA THR A 61 -9.29 -21.18 5.18
C THR A 61 -7.78 -21.33 5.35
N TYR A 62 -7.32 -21.79 6.51
CA TYR A 62 -5.91 -22.08 6.74
C TYR A 62 -5.33 -23.11 5.73
N ALA A 63 -6.11 -24.13 5.39
CA ALA A 63 -5.71 -25.18 4.44
C ALA A 63 -5.53 -24.62 3.01
N GLU A 64 -6.37 -23.68 2.61
CA GLU A 64 -6.18 -22.93 1.37
C GLU A 64 -5.00 -21.97 1.46
N ALA A 65 -4.85 -21.27 2.58
CA ALA A 65 -3.78 -20.29 2.79
C ALA A 65 -2.39 -20.90 2.63
N ILE A 66 -2.16 -22.06 3.26
CA ILE A 66 -0.87 -22.75 3.18
C ILE A 66 -0.59 -23.30 1.78
N THR A 67 -1.63 -23.79 1.09
CA THR A 67 -1.51 -24.31 -0.28
C THR A 67 -1.25 -23.17 -1.27
N ALA A 68 -2.03 -22.10 -1.20
CA ALA A 68 -1.91 -20.93 -2.08
C ALA A 68 -0.56 -20.21 -1.90
N ALA A 69 -0.07 -20.09 -0.66
CA ALA A 69 1.26 -19.56 -0.39
C ALA A 69 2.37 -20.42 -0.98
N ALA A 70 2.22 -21.75 -0.93
CA ALA A 70 3.22 -22.68 -1.45
C ALA A 70 3.24 -22.66 -2.99
N GLU A 71 2.08 -22.57 -3.62
CA GLU A 71 1.94 -22.40 -5.07
C GLU A 71 2.56 -21.09 -5.55
N ALA A 72 2.26 -19.97 -4.89
CA ALA A 72 2.82 -18.66 -5.19
C ALA A 72 4.36 -18.67 -5.11
N SER A 73 4.89 -19.37 -4.12
CA SER A 73 6.33 -19.59 -3.93
C SER A 73 6.95 -20.37 -5.10
N ARG A 74 6.27 -21.42 -5.59
CA ARG A 74 6.70 -22.23 -6.75
C ARG A 74 6.61 -21.45 -8.07
N GLU A 75 5.59 -20.63 -8.24
CA GLU A 75 5.39 -19.82 -9.45
C GLU A 75 6.58 -18.87 -9.66
N ILE A 76 6.94 -18.13 -8.62
CA ILE A 76 8.06 -17.18 -8.70
C ILE A 76 9.40 -17.89 -8.84
N THR A 77 9.62 -19.01 -8.13
CA THR A 77 10.89 -19.76 -8.25
C THR A 77 11.05 -20.48 -9.59
N SER A 78 9.96 -20.89 -10.22
CA SER A 78 10.00 -21.53 -11.55
C SER A 78 10.06 -20.54 -12.72
N SER A 79 9.89 -19.24 -12.45
CA SER A 79 10.01 -18.16 -13.42
C SER A 79 11.42 -18.07 -14.05
N GLY A 80 11.54 -17.31 -15.15
CA GLY A 80 12.84 -17.06 -15.79
C GLY A 80 13.86 -16.43 -14.84
N LEU A 81 13.41 -15.54 -13.94
CA LEU A 81 14.25 -14.91 -12.94
C LEU A 81 14.65 -15.88 -11.83
N GLY A 82 13.73 -16.72 -11.35
CA GLY A 82 14.03 -17.76 -10.35
C GLY A 82 15.03 -18.79 -10.86
N LYS A 83 14.94 -19.16 -12.15
CA LYS A 83 15.92 -20.03 -12.83
C LYS A 83 17.28 -19.35 -13.00
N PHE A 84 17.30 -18.08 -13.40
CA PHE A 84 18.55 -17.30 -13.53
C PHE A 84 19.26 -17.10 -12.17
N ALA A 85 18.48 -16.93 -11.11
CA ALA A 85 18.94 -16.86 -9.73
C ALA A 85 19.29 -18.23 -9.12
N ALA A 86 19.06 -19.32 -9.86
CA ALA A 86 19.25 -20.70 -9.40
C ALA A 86 18.64 -20.97 -8.00
N LEU A 87 17.44 -20.42 -7.74
CA LEU A 87 16.73 -20.61 -6.47
C LEU A 87 16.33 -22.07 -6.29
N ARG A 88 16.76 -22.69 -5.18
CA ARG A 88 16.40 -24.06 -4.83
C ARG A 88 15.70 -24.09 -3.48
N PRO A 89 14.45 -24.58 -3.39
CA PRO A 89 13.72 -24.65 -2.12
C PRO A 89 14.43 -25.54 -1.11
N VAL A 90 14.43 -25.11 0.14
CA VAL A 90 14.97 -25.87 1.28
C VAL A 90 13.83 -26.21 2.23
N GLY A 91 13.33 -27.44 2.15
CA GLY A 91 12.21 -27.90 2.98
C GLY A 91 10.93 -27.12 2.70
N GLY A 92 10.18 -26.76 3.76
CA GLY A 92 8.91 -26.05 3.66
C GLY A 92 7.71 -26.97 3.38
N TYR A 93 6.51 -26.41 3.43
CA TYR A 93 5.28 -27.12 3.09
C TYR A 93 5.37 -27.66 1.67
N ASP A 94 5.19 -28.98 1.52
CA ASP A 94 5.29 -29.71 0.26
C ASP A 94 6.62 -29.50 -0.51
N ASN A 95 7.72 -29.22 0.18
CA ASN A 95 9.03 -28.90 -0.43
C ASN A 95 9.05 -27.62 -1.27
N SER A 96 8.12 -26.68 -1.03
CA SER A 96 8.07 -25.39 -1.71
C SER A 96 9.13 -24.39 -1.24
N GLY A 97 9.86 -24.69 -0.15
CA GLY A 97 10.73 -23.75 0.56
C GLY A 97 9.96 -22.78 1.45
N MET A 98 8.63 -22.73 1.37
CA MET A 98 7.76 -21.82 2.11
C MET A 98 7.22 -22.50 3.38
N ASN A 99 7.30 -21.81 4.50
CA ASN A 99 6.59 -22.15 5.73
C ASN A 99 5.60 -21.04 6.07
N LEU A 100 4.39 -21.43 6.46
CA LEU A 100 3.36 -20.50 6.92
C LEU A 100 3.29 -20.52 8.45
N PHE A 101 3.35 -19.35 9.06
CA PHE A 101 3.11 -19.14 10.48
C PHE A 101 1.88 -18.27 10.67
N LEU A 102 1.23 -18.40 11.83
CA LEU A 102 0.18 -17.50 12.26
C LEU A 102 0.70 -16.70 13.46
N THR A 103 0.68 -15.39 13.39
CA THR A 103 1.08 -14.52 14.51
C THR A 103 -0.12 -13.77 15.06
N ASP A 104 -0.28 -13.88 16.37
CA ASP A 104 -1.26 -13.16 17.16
C ASP A 104 -0.55 -11.97 17.80
N THR A 105 -0.99 -10.76 17.47
CA THR A 105 -0.42 -9.51 18.01
C THR A 105 -1.39 -8.91 19.00
N ASN A 106 -1.02 -8.88 20.29
CA ASN A 106 -1.84 -8.22 21.30
C ASN A 106 -1.87 -6.71 21.03
N ILE A 107 -3.07 -6.15 20.84
CA ILE A 107 -3.27 -4.76 20.44
C ILE A 107 -2.89 -3.79 21.57
N ALA A 108 -3.07 -4.19 22.83
CA ALA A 108 -2.78 -3.35 23.98
C ALA A 108 -1.29 -3.34 24.35
N SER A 109 -0.62 -4.50 24.26
CA SER A 109 0.78 -4.65 24.69
C SER A 109 1.80 -4.71 23.56
N ASN A 110 1.36 -4.79 22.29
CA ASN A 110 2.21 -5.06 21.11
C ASN A 110 3.11 -6.29 21.28
N VAL A 111 2.63 -7.31 22.00
CA VAL A 111 3.34 -8.59 22.17
C VAL A 111 2.83 -9.56 21.12
N ASN A 112 3.77 -10.17 20.39
CA ASN A 112 3.47 -11.11 19.32
C ASN A 112 3.68 -12.54 19.81
N VAL A 113 2.73 -13.42 19.51
CA VAL A 113 2.85 -14.86 19.70
C VAL A 113 2.74 -15.52 18.34
N THR A 114 3.78 -16.23 17.91
CA THR A 114 3.83 -16.88 16.60
C THR A 114 3.64 -18.39 16.72
N HIS A 115 2.79 -18.92 15.86
CA HIS A 115 2.37 -20.32 15.80
C HIS A 115 2.78 -20.97 14.48
N GLY A 116 3.07 -22.27 14.53
CA GLY A 116 3.51 -23.06 13.38
C GLY A 116 4.93 -23.61 13.52
N PRO A 117 5.64 -23.91 12.40
CA PRO A 117 5.20 -23.73 11.02
C PRO A 117 4.10 -24.71 10.61
N ASN A 118 3.33 -24.32 9.59
CA ASN A 118 2.41 -25.17 8.81
C ASN A 118 1.32 -25.88 9.61
N THR A 119 1.04 -25.39 10.83
CA THR A 119 0.02 -25.92 11.72
C THR A 119 -0.79 -24.74 12.26
N PRO A 120 -2.12 -24.80 12.20
CA PRO A 120 -3.00 -23.82 12.84
C PRO A 120 -3.02 -24.12 14.34
N ALA A 121 -2.72 -23.14 15.20
CA ALA A 121 -2.54 -23.39 16.64
C ALA A 121 -3.57 -22.68 17.54
N VAL A 122 -4.53 -21.96 16.98
CA VAL A 122 -5.50 -21.21 17.78
C VAL A 122 -6.78 -22.04 17.95
N SER A 123 -7.00 -22.52 19.17
CA SER A 123 -8.22 -23.23 19.57
C SER A 123 -9.44 -22.31 19.67
N ALA A 124 -9.21 -21.01 19.84
CA ALA A 124 -10.21 -19.96 19.83
C ALA A 124 -9.55 -18.64 19.41
N LEU A 125 -10.27 -17.81 18.66
CA LEU A 125 -9.84 -16.48 18.26
C LEU A 125 -10.35 -15.45 19.27
N ASP A 126 -9.49 -14.51 19.66
CA ASP A 126 -9.82 -13.34 20.48
C ASP A 126 -9.56 -12.09 19.64
N THR A 127 -10.58 -11.72 18.88
CA THR A 127 -10.52 -10.56 17.97
C THR A 127 -10.61 -9.22 18.69
N ASP A 128 -10.96 -9.23 19.97
CA ASP A 128 -11.08 -8.01 20.78
C ASP A 128 -9.69 -7.53 21.26
N HIS A 129 -8.77 -8.48 21.47
CA HIS A 129 -7.44 -8.17 22.02
C HIS A 129 -6.28 -8.50 21.07
N TYR A 130 -6.50 -9.30 20.03
CA TYR A 130 -5.44 -9.76 19.13
C TYR A 130 -5.73 -9.52 17.66
N LEU A 131 -4.69 -9.09 16.93
CA LEU A 131 -4.65 -9.06 15.47
C LEU A 131 -3.94 -10.31 14.96
N TYR A 132 -4.53 -10.99 13.99
CA TYR A 132 -3.97 -12.21 13.40
C TYR A 132 -3.34 -11.93 12.03
N SER A 133 -2.10 -12.36 11.83
CA SER A 133 -1.42 -12.28 10.54
C SER A 133 -0.81 -13.61 10.14
N TYR A 134 -0.80 -13.90 8.85
CA TYR A 134 0.04 -14.95 8.29
C TYR A 134 1.44 -14.42 8.00
N ASP A 135 2.46 -15.09 8.54
CA ASP A 135 3.86 -14.84 8.19
C ASP A 135 4.35 -15.98 7.30
N THR A 136 4.72 -15.65 6.06
CA THR A 136 5.39 -16.58 5.17
C THR A 136 6.90 -16.45 5.36
N VAL A 137 7.56 -17.59 5.46
CA VAL A 137 9.01 -17.68 5.55
C VAL A 137 9.50 -18.61 4.45
N LEU A 138 10.20 -18.05 3.47
CA LEU A 138 10.76 -18.78 2.35
C LEU A 138 12.25 -18.99 2.59
N THR A 139 12.71 -20.23 2.44
CA THR A 139 14.13 -20.60 2.57
C THR A 139 14.61 -21.22 1.26
N TYR A 140 15.62 -20.58 0.67
CA TYR A 140 16.21 -20.99 -0.59
C TYR A 140 17.72 -21.11 -0.49
N ASP A 141 18.28 -22.11 -1.18
CA ASP A 141 19.69 -22.12 -1.54
C ASP A 141 19.83 -21.43 -2.90
N VAL A 142 20.61 -20.35 -2.92
CA VAL A 142 20.93 -19.56 -4.11
C VAL A 142 22.27 -20.03 -4.65
N GLY A 143 22.26 -20.72 -5.78
CA GLY A 143 23.49 -21.16 -6.44
C GLY A 143 24.21 -20.02 -7.17
N PRO A 144 25.54 -20.08 -7.33
CA PRO A 144 26.20 -19.24 -8.32
C PRO A 144 25.66 -19.58 -9.71
N PHE A 145 25.34 -18.57 -10.52
CA PHE A 145 24.88 -18.79 -11.90
C PHE A 145 25.91 -19.56 -12.72
N LEU A 146 27.19 -19.21 -12.55
CA LEU A 146 28.34 -19.93 -13.09
C LEU A 146 29.13 -20.54 -11.94
N ASN A 147 29.20 -21.87 -11.90
CA ASN A 147 29.93 -22.56 -10.85
C ASN A 147 31.45 -22.40 -11.03
N LEU A 148 32.07 -21.59 -10.16
CA LEU A 148 33.52 -21.33 -10.16
C LEU A 148 34.28 -22.20 -9.16
N SER A 149 33.70 -23.32 -8.70
CA SER A 149 34.33 -24.21 -7.71
C SER A 149 35.65 -24.84 -8.18
N SER A 150 35.94 -24.82 -9.47
CA SER A 150 37.20 -25.30 -10.07
C SER A 150 38.35 -24.30 -9.96
N ILE A 151 38.09 -23.05 -9.54
CA ILE A 151 39.11 -22.01 -9.39
C ILE A 151 39.53 -21.96 -7.91
N PRO A 152 40.79 -22.30 -7.56
CA PRO A 152 41.24 -22.50 -6.17
C PRO A 152 41.08 -21.31 -5.22
N ILE A 153 40.96 -20.09 -5.75
CA ILE A 153 40.87 -18.86 -4.95
C ILE A 153 39.41 -18.49 -4.63
N VAL A 154 38.44 -18.88 -5.47
CA VAL A 154 37.03 -18.46 -5.36
C VAL A 154 36.07 -19.61 -5.04
N SER A 155 36.57 -20.85 -5.01
CA SER A 155 35.76 -22.06 -4.76
C SER A 155 35.04 -22.07 -3.42
N ASP A 156 35.64 -21.43 -2.41
CA ASP A 156 35.06 -21.36 -1.06
C ASP A 156 34.25 -20.08 -0.81
N VAL A 157 34.22 -19.15 -1.77
CA VAL A 157 33.53 -17.88 -1.58
C VAL A 157 32.01 -18.09 -1.76
N PRO A 158 31.20 -17.74 -0.74
CA PRO A 158 29.73 -17.79 -0.85
C PRO A 158 29.24 -16.98 -2.06
N ALA A 159 28.28 -17.53 -2.80
CA ALA A 159 27.69 -16.99 -4.04
C ALA A 159 28.60 -16.98 -5.27
N LEU A 160 29.88 -17.35 -5.15
CA LEU A 160 30.80 -17.53 -6.29
C LEU A 160 31.15 -19.01 -6.53
N GLY A 161 31.53 -19.73 -5.48
CA GLY A 161 31.89 -21.15 -5.54
C GLY A 161 30.93 -22.07 -4.77
N LYS A 162 30.19 -21.53 -3.79
CA LYS A 162 29.20 -22.26 -2.99
C LYS A 162 27.86 -21.56 -2.98
N ALA A 163 26.78 -22.34 -2.94
CA ALA A 163 25.44 -21.79 -2.80
C ALA A 163 25.28 -21.08 -1.44
N VAL A 164 24.47 -20.02 -1.41
CA VAL A 164 24.15 -19.27 -0.20
C VAL A 164 22.72 -19.53 0.21
N ARG A 165 22.52 -19.91 1.47
CA ARG A 165 21.17 -20.01 2.02
C ARG A 165 20.62 -18.63 2.35
N MET A 166 19.48 -18.30 1.79
CA MET A 166 18.76 -17.07 2.06
C MET A 166 17.39 -17.38 2.64
N ARG A 167 16.97 -16.54 3.58
CA ARG A 167 15.65 -16.61 4.22
C ARG A 167 14.94 -15.28 4.01
N PHE A 168 13.74 -15.35 3.49
CA PHE A 168 12.89 -14.20 3.22
C PHE A 168 11.61 -14.34 4.04
N SER A 169 11.16 -13.26 4.65
CA SER A 169 9.92 -13.25 5.41
C SER A 169 9.04 -12.09 4.98
N ALA A 170 7.75 -12.36 4.85
CA ALA A 170 6.74 -11.34 4.65
C ALA A 170 5.50 -11.73 5.44
N ASN A 171 4.72 -10.73 5.82
CA ASN A 171 3.50 -10.93 6.56
C ASN A 171 2.33 -10.22 5.89
N LYS A 172 1.13 -10.74 6.13
CA LYS A 172 -0.15 -10.11 5.78
C LYS A 172 -1.18 -10.50 6.82
N THR A 173 -2.02 -9.54 7.20
CA THR A 173 -3.17 -9.77 8.09
C THR A 173 -4.09 -10.83 7.48
N VAL A 174 -4.70 -11.66 8.31
CA VAL A 174 -5.68 -12.65 7.83
C VAL A 174 -7.01 -11.95 7.55
N GLU A 175 -7.49 -12.03 6.31
CA GLU A 175 -8.76 -11.41 5.89
C GLU A 175 -9.98 -12.23 6.34
N HIS A 176 -9.83 -13.54 6.46
CA HIS A 176 -10.89 -14.49 6.82
C HIS A 176 -10.57 -15.20 8.14
N LEU A 177 -10.79 -14.49 9.26
CA LEU A 177 -10.52 -14.99 10.62
C LEU A 177 -11.27 -16.30 10.92
N ASP A 178 -12.53 -16.42 10.49
CA ASP A 178 -13.36 -17.63 10.64
C ASP A 178 -12.69 -18.89 10.05
N GLY A 179 -11.84 -18.70 9.04
CA GLY A 179 -11.12 -19.75 8.33
C GLY A 179 -9.87 -20.28 9.01
N ILE A 180 -9.38 -19.61 10.07
CA ILE A 180 -8.14 -19.98 10.77
C ILE A 180 -8.35 -21.19 11.67
N ILE A 181 -9.57 -21.36 12.21
CA ILE A 181 -9.94 -22.48 13.08
C ILE A 181 -10.01 -23.73 12.21
N ALA A 182 -8.89 -24.45 12.09
CA ALA A 182 -8.80 -25.55 11.17
C ALA A 182 -9.73 -26.71 11.56
N ALA A 183 -10.57 -27.06 10.59
CA ALA A 183 -10.93 -28.42 10.19
C ALA A 183 -10.70 -29.49 11.26
N GLY A 184 -11.65 -29.57 12.20
CA GLY A 184 -11.74 -30.61 13.21
C GLY A 184 -13.10 -30.65 13.91
N GLY A 185 -14.20 -30.26 13.23
CA GLY A 185 -15.55 -30.38 13.77
C GLY A 185 -16.54 -29.28 13.37
N GLY A 186 -17.06 -29.36 12.13
CA GLY A 186 -18.41 -28.92 11.75
C GLY A 186 -18.70 -27.42 11.61
N TYR A 187 -18.94 -26.98 10.37
CA TYR A 187 -19.79 -25.82 10.07
C TYR A 187 -21.15 -26.31 9.55
N ILE A 188 -22.24 -25.66 9.97
CA ILE A 188 -23.40 -25.43 9.10
C ILE A 188 -23.72 -23.94 9.17
N THR A 189 -23.47 -23.24 8.07
CA THR A 189 -24.10 -21.97 7.73
C THR A 189 -25.57 -22.25 7.37
N THR A 190 -26.51 -21.51 7.98
CA THR A 190 -27.85 -21.33 7.39
C THR A 190 -28.15 -19.85 7.31
N SER A 191 -28.13 -19.35 6.08
CA SER A 191 -28.73 -18.08 5.69
C SER A 191 -30.23 -18.11 6.00
N SER A 192 -30.74 -17.02 6.55
CA SER A 192 -32.18 -16.76 6.62
C SER A 192 -32.69 -16.26 5.27
N ILE A 193 -33.17 -17.15 4.42
CA ILE A 193 -34.26 -16.85 3.47
C ILE A 193 -35.28 -17.97 3.57
N THR A 194 -36.43 -17.61 4.11
CA THR A 194 -37.67 -18.38 4.17
C THR A 194 -38.16 -18.67 2.76
N GLY A 195 -38.44 -19.93 2.41
CA GLY A 195 -39.29 -20.25 1.26
C GLY A 195 -39.06 -21.58 0.54
N THR A 196 -39.73 -22.63 1.04
CA THR A 196 -40.35 -23.74 0.27
C THR A 196 -39.50 -24.80 -0.46
N THR A 197 -39.43 -25.98 0.18
CA THR A 197 -39.67 -27.36 -0.33
C THR A 197 -39.03 -27.83 -1.65
N SER A 198 -38.20 -28.89 -1.58
CA SER A 198 -38.57 -30.29 -1.95
C SER A 198 -37.36 -31.25 -1.97
N ASN A 199 -37.62 -32.50 -1.58
CA ASN A 199 -36.73 -33.66 -1.42
C ASN A 199 -35.87 -34.04 -2.64
N SER A 200 -34.70 -34.69 -2.41
CA SER A 200 -34.42 -36.11 -2.75
C SER A 200 -32.97 -36.56 -2.45
N ASN A 201 -32.86 -37.81 -1.99
CA ASN A 201 -31.67 -38.61 -1.64
C ASN A 201 -30.56 -38.69 -2.70
N VAL A 202 -29.32 -39.06 -2.29
CA VAL A 202 -28.55 -40.24 -2.76
C VAL A 202 -27.16 -40.37 -2.05
N LEU A 203 -27.02 -41.47 -1.29
CA LEU A 203 -25.89 -42.42 -1.06
C LEU A 203 -24.42 -41.97 -0.82
N GLY A 204 -23.84 -42.45 0.31
CA GLY A 204 -22.39 -42.55 0.60
C GLY A 204 -21.69 -43.76 -0.07
N PRO A 205 -20.38 -44.04 0.19
CA PRO A 205 -19.90 -44.75 1.42
C PRO A 205 -18.56 -44.21 2.01
N THR A 206 -18.30 -44.14 3.34
CA THR A 206 -17.69 -45.12 4.32
C THR A 206 -16.30 -45.70 3.92
N ILE A 207 -15.22 -45.89 4.71
CA ILE A 207 -14.86 -46.04 6.17
C ILE A 207 -13.33 -45.70 6.30
N TYR A 208 -12.70 -45.24 7.41
CA TYR A 208 -12.20 -46.01 8.58
C TYR A 208 -11.72 -45.12 9.74
N SER A 209 -12.19 -45.48 10.94
CA SER A 209 -11.76 -44.99 12.26
C SER A 209 -10.59 -45.80 12.81
N ALA A 210 -9.78 -45.18 13.68
CA ALA A 210 -9.06 -45.90 14.73
C ALA A 210 -9.02 -45.07 16.02
N THR A 211 -9.59 -45.67 17.06
CA THR A 211 -9.68 -45.20 18.44
C THR A 211 -8.47 -45.69 19.22
N SER A 212 -7.94 -44.90 20.15
CA SER A 212 -7.24 -45.44 21.33
C SER A 212 -7.20 -44.40 22.46
N SER A 213 -8.05 -44.64 23.44
CA SER A 213 -8.00 -44.12 24.81
C SER A 213 -6.70 -44.49 25.53
N ASN A 214 -6.23 -43.64 26.44
CA ASN A 214 -5.90 -44.09 27.80
C ASN A 214 -5.87 -42.92 28.80
N ASN A 215 -6.39 -43.24 29.96
CA ASN A 215 -6.72 -42.41 31.12
C ASN A 215 -5.62 -42.59 32.17
N ALA A 216 -5.13 -41.53 32.81
CA ALA A 216 -4.42 -41.62 34.09
C ALA A 216 -4.46 -40.28 34.85
N SER A 217 -4.79 -40.40 36.13
CA SER A 217 -5.14 -39.38 37.10
C SER A 217 -3.96 -38.79 37.88
N SER A 218 -4.27 -37.71 38.61
CA SER A 218 -3.76 -37.29 39.93
C SER A 218 -2.27 -36.90 40.07
N ASN A 219 -1.97 -35.65 40.44
CA ASN A 219 -1.89 -35.18 41.84
C ASN A 219 -1.23 -33.79 41.96
N SER A 220 -1.51 -33.12 43.08
CA SER A 220 -1.13 -31.75 43.44
C SER A 220 0.29 -31.57 43.97
N THR A 221 0.68 -30.28 44.06
CA THR A 221 1.59 -29.64 45.04
C THR A 221 3.08 -30.03 45.05
N ASN A 222 3.97 -29.09 44.69
CA ASN A 222 4.74 -28.30 45.66
C ASN A 222 5.76 -27.35 45.01
N SER A 223 5.90 -26.18 45.63
CA SER A 223 6.96 -25.18 45.45
C SER A 223 8.36 -25.75 45.70
N ASN A 224 9.37 -25.28 44.94
CA ASN A 224 10.55 -24.67 45.52
C ASN A 224 11.49 -24.04 44.47
N THR A 225 11.94 -22.85 44.84
CA THR A 225 13.02 -22.01 44.31
C THR A 225 14.37 -22.72 44.19
N ILE A 226 15.11 -22.46 43.11
CA ILE A 226 16.59 -22.39 43.13
C ILE A 226 17.02 -21.20 42.26
N ALA A 227 17.63 -20.21 42.91
CA ALA A 227 18.45 -19.20 42.26
C ALA A 227 19.87 -19.77 42.08
N SER A 228 20.45 -19.56 40.90
CA SER A 228 21.90 -19.68 40.69
C SER A 228 22.33 -18.61 39.69
N THR A 229 23.02 -17.61 40.23
CA THR A 229 23.77 -16.56 39.53
C THR A 229 25.02 -17.12 38.87
N THR A 230 25.28 -16.75 37.61
CA THR A 230 26.65 -16.62 37.08
C THR A 230 26.72 -15.43 36.14
N SER A 231 27.39 -14.38 36.61
CA SER A 231 27.83 -13.20 35.86
C SER A 231 29.11 -13.52 35.09
N LEU A 232 29.16 -13.16 33.80
CA LEU A 232 30.40 -12.83 33.09
C LEU A 232 30.13 -11.59 32.22
N ALA A 233 30.86 -10.53 32.52
CA ALA A 233 30.82 -9.25 31.84
C ALA A 233 31.51 -9.33 30.46
N ALA A 234 30.95 -8.64 29.47
CA ALA A 234 31.67 -8.23 28.26
C ALA A 234 31.16 -6.87 27.77
N SER A 235 32.03 -5.86 27.97
CA SER A 235 32.24 -4.65 27.17
C SER A 235 31.02 -3.84 26.67
N ASN A 236 30.76 -2.75 27.38
CA ASN A 236 30.10 -1.56 26.85
C ASN A 236 31.04 -0.85 25.86
N ASP A 237 30.82 -1.00 24.55
CA ASP A 237 31.06 0.06 23.57
C ASP A 237 30.42 -0.30 22.22
N ALA A 238 29.18 0.13 22.02
CA ALA A 238 28.58 0.27 20.69
C ALA A 238 27.59 1.42 20.79
N GLY A 239 27.92 2.52 20.11
CA GLY A 239 27.11 3.72 20.09
C GLY A 239 25.64 3.40 19.84
N ILE A 240 24.77 4.10 20.57
CA ILE A 240 23.34 4.14 20.32
C ILE A 240 23.16 4.75 18.93
N MET A 241 23.20 3.92 17.88
CA MET A 241 22.46 4.21 16.68
C MET A 241 21.00 4.03 17.07
N THR A 242 20.34 5.14 17.39
CA THR A 242 18.89 5.24 17.32
C THR A 242 18.46 4.60 16.00
N PRO A 243 17.62 3.55 16.01
CA PRO A 243 17.00 3.07 14.80
C PRO A 243 16.32 4.28 14.14
N ALA A 244 16.59 4.52 12.86
CA ALA A 244 15.81 5.47 12.10
C ALA A 244 14.33 5.10 12.31
N ALA A 245 13.55 6.02 12.88
CA ALA A 245 12.12 5.79 13.08
C ALA A 245 11.53 5.40 11.73
N ALA A 246 10.92 4.22 11.64
CA ALA A 246 10.11 3.89 10.48
C ALA A 246 9.08 5.01 10.29
N PRO A 247 8.81 5.47 9.05
CA PRO A 247 7.87 6.55 8.81
C PRO A 247 6.54 6.18 9.47
N ARG A 248 6.08 7.02 10.41
CA ARG A 248 4.74 6.90 10.98
C ARG A 248 3.80 7.02 9.80
N ARG A 249 3.04 5.96 9.48
CA ARG A 249 2.03 5.96 8.42
C ARG A 249 0.66 6.07 9.09
N PRO A 250 0.14 7.28 9.35
CA PRO A 250 -1.12 7.49 10.06
C PRO A 250 -2.33 7.38 9.13
N TRP A 251 -2.36 6.33 8.33
CA TRP A 251 -3.49 6.00 7.47
C TRP A 251 -4.29 4.92 8.20
N GLN A 252 -5.59 5.11 8.40
CA GLN A 252 -6.48 4.01 8.79
C GLN A 252 -7.15 3.44 7.55
N MET A 253 -7.40 2.14 7.55
CA MET A 253 -8.33 1.58 6.58
C MET A 253 -9.75 1.94 7.01
N ALA A 254 -10.43 2.68 6.15
CA ALA A 254 -11.88 2.83 6.22
C ALA A 254 -12.51 1.79 5.30
N SER A 255 -13.52 1.09 5.81
CA SER A 255 -14.37 0.23 5.00
C SER A 255 -15.80 0.74 5.07
N THR A 256 -16.38 1.03 3.91
CA THR A 256 -17.79 1.42 3.79
C THR A 256 -18.37 0.71 2.59
N ASN A 257 -19.53 0.07 2.75
CA ASN A 257 -20.23 -0.66 1.68
C ASN A 257 -19.35 -1.71 0.97
N GLY A 258 -18.45 -2.38 1.70
CA GLY A 258 -17.56 -3.40 1.14
C GLY A 258 -16.37 -2.85 0.35
N VAL A 259 -16.18 -1.53 0.30
CA VAL A 259 -15.00 -0.89 -0.29
C VAL A 259 -14.04 -0.49 0.82
N THR A 260 -12.84 -1.07 0.80
CA THR A 260 -11.75 -0.73 1.71
C THR A 260 -10.80 0.25 1.04
N ARG A 261 -10.48 1.35 1.74
CA ARG A 261 -9.58 2.41 1.28
C ARG A 261 -8.82 3.01 2.45
N TRP A 262 -7.63 3.53 2.19
CA TRP A 262 -6.83 4.22 3.20
C TRP A 262 -7.31 5.66 3.34
N ILE A 263 -7.49 6.14 4.58
CA ILE A 263 -7.80 7.54 4.87
C ILE A 263 -6.85 8.08 5.95
N PRO A 264 -6.36 9.33 5.82
CA PRO A 264 -5.65 10.02 6.91
C PRO A 264 -6.54 10.13 8.16
N ASN A 265 -6.09 9.62 9.30
CA ASN A 265 -6.92 9.64 10.52
C ASN A 265 -6.34 10.44 11.68
N VAL A 266 -5.04 10.69 11.66
CA VAL A 266 -4.40 11.60 12.62
C VAL A 266 -4.09 12.95 11.96
N VAL A 267 -3.61 13.89 12.76
CA VAL A 267 -3.08 15.16 12.26
C VAL A 267 -1.86 14.85 11.38
N SER A 268 -1.86 15.37 10.16
CA SER A 268 -0.86 15.09 9.12
C SER A 268 -0.41 16.40 8.49
N SER A 269 0.87 16.47 8.13
CA SER A 269 1.34 17.55 7.26
C SER A 269 0.69 17.43 5.88
N PHE A 270 0.29 18.57 5.34
CA PHE A 270 -0.44 18.67 4.09
C PHE A 270 0.32 19.57 3.12
N HIS A 271 0.56 19.07 1.91
CA HIS A 271 1.20 19.79 0.83
C HIS A 271 0.24 19.84 -0.35
N VAL A 272 -0.36 21.01 -0.56
CA VAL A 272 -1.19 21.28 -1.74
C VAL A 272 -0.43 22.14 -2.74
N GLN A 273 -0.26 21.63 -3.96
CA GLN A 273 0.34 22.37 -5.07
C GLN A 273 -0.20 21.86 -6.40
N LEU A 274 -0.97 22.72 -7.08
CA LEU A 274 -1.72 22.35 -8.28
C LEU A 274 -1.08 22.84 -9.58
N THR A 275 -0.02 23.65 -9.49
CA THR A 275 0.70 24.12 -10.69
C THR A 275 2.20 24.26 -10.44
N GLY A 276 2.98 24.05 -11.52
CA GLY A 276 4.43 24.17 -11.49
C GLY A 276 5.13 22.97 -10.84
N GLU A 277 6.45 23.03 -10.71
CA GLU A 277 7.24 21.91 -10.18
C GLU A 277 6.97 21.67 -8.70
N VAL A 278 6.50 20.46 -8.38
CA VAL A 278 6.17 20.03 -7.02
C VAL A 278 7.40 19.41 -6.35
N ASP A 279 7.68 19.85 -5.13
CA ASP A 279 8.75 19.27 -4.30
C ASP A 279 8.25 18.03 -3.54
N PHE A 280 8.36 16.88 -4.20
CA PHE A 280 8.00 15.56 -3.63
C PHE A 280 8.97 15.08 -2.53
N ASP A 281 10.08 15.78 -2.29
CA ASP A 281 11.06 15.47 -1.24
C ASP A 281 10.84 16.30 0.04
N SER A 282 9.79 17.12 0.08
CA SER A 282 9.46 17.98 1.23
C SER A 282 9.18 17.22 2.53
N GLY A 283 8.94 15.91 2.46
CA GLY A 283 8.64 15.06 3.60
C GLY A 283 7.25 15.28 4.19
N ALA A 284 6.32 15.87 3.42
CA ALA A 284 4.93 15.99 3.82
C ALA A 284 4.26 14.61 3.87
N ASP A 285 3.31 14.45 4.78
CA ASP A 285 2.56 13.20 4.94
C ASP A 285 1.52 13.05 3.81
N VAL A 286 0.81 14.12 3.47
CA VAL A 286 -0.25 14.13 2.44
C VAL A 286 0.08 15.14 1.35
N PHE A 287 0.03 14.69 0.10
CA PHE A 287 0.22 15.51 -1.10
C PHE A 287 -1.09 15.60 -1.88
N ASP A 288 -1.52 16.82 -2.19
CA ASP A 288 -2.65 17.11 -3.07
C ASP A 288 -2.15 17.86 -4.30
N THR A 289 -2.14 17.16 -5.44
CA THR A 289 -1.49 17.61 -6.68
C THR A 289 -2.39 17.38 -7.90
N ASP A 290 -2.12 18.12 -8.97
CA ASP A 290 -2.93 18.07 -10.19
C ASP A 290 -2.91 16.68 -10.85
N LEU A 291 -4.10 16.18 -11.19
CA LEU A 291 -4.30 14.86 -11.82
C LEU A 291 -3.53 14.70 -13.12
N PHE A 292 -3.46 15.73 -13.97
CA PHE A 292 -2.89 15.61 -15.31
C PHE A 292 -1.39 15.90 -15.34
N GLU A 293 -0.92 16.91 -14.60
CA GLU A 293 0.49 17.29 -14.53
C GLU A 293 1.34 16.28 -13.74
N THR A 294 0.78 15.66 -12.70
CA THR A 294 1.51 14.68 -11.86
C THR A 294 1.64 13.34 -12.59
N THR A 295 2.84 12.79 -12.69
CA THR A 295 3.09 11.50 -13.35
C THR A 295 2.97 10.32 -12.39
N ALA A 296 2.83 9.09 -12.91
CA ALA A 296 2.85 7.88 -12.07
C ALA A 296 4.18 7.70 -11.32
N GLN A 297 5.29 8.19 -11.89
CA GLN A 297 6.61 8.14 -11.24
C GLN A 297 6.67 9.11 -10.05
N ASP A 298 6.02 10.27 -10.15
CA ASP A 298 5.92 11.23 -9.05
C ASP A 298 5.08 10.66 -7.90
N VAL A 299 3.96 10.01 -8.22
CA VAL A 299 3.12 9.32 -7.21
C VAL A 299 3.90 8.20 -6.53
N GLN A 300 4.63 7.38 -7.29
CA GLN A 300 5.50 6.36 -6.71
C GLN A 300 6.54 6.97 -5.77
N LYS A 301 7.10 8.12 -6.11
CA LYS A 301 8.06 8.83 -5.26
C LYS A 301 7.42 9.30 -3.94
N ILE A 302 6.17 9.80 -3.98
CA ILE A 302 5.40 10.11 -2.77
C ILE A 302 5.29 8.86 -1.88
N HIS A 303 4.91 7.72 -2.46
CA HIS A 303 4.74 6.45 -1.75
C HIS A 303 6.04 5.89 -1.18
N ASP A 304 7.14 5.99 -1.92
CA ASP A 304 8.47 5.57 -1.48
C ASP A 304 8.93 6.36 -0.24
N ASN A 305 8.52 7.64 -0.15
CA ASN A 305 8.72 8.50 1.00
C ASN A 305 7.67 8.27 2.13
N GLY A 306 6.72 7.36 1.94
CA GLY A 306 5.67 7.03 2.89
C GLY A 306 4.48 8.00 2.91
N GLY A 307 4.40 8.92 1.95
CA GLY A 307 3.33 9.87 1.82
C GLY A 307 2.07 9.29 1.18
N TYR A 308 0.98 10.05 1.25
CA TYR A 308 -0.34 9.77 0.69
C TYR A 308 -0.66 10.75 -0.43
N ALA A 309 -1.08 10.25 -1.58
CA ALA A 309 -1.30 11.06 -2.78
C ALA A 309 -2.78 11.26 -3.09
N ILE A 310 -3.20 12.52 -3.19
CA ILE A 310 -4.54 12.98 -3.59
C ILE A 310 -4.44 13.61 -4.98
N ALA A 311 -5.28 13.16 -5.91
CA ALA A 311 -5.38 13.74 -7.24
C ALA A 311 -6.47 14.81 -7.29
N TYR A 312 -6.06 16.07 -7.42
CA TYR A 312 -6.95 17.18 -7.72
C TYR A 312 -7.41 17.13 -9.17
N PHE A 313 -8.71 17.32 -9.40
CA PHE A 313 -9.23 17.64 -10.73
C PHE A 313 -10.52 18.46 -10.61
N ASN A 314 -10.89 19.19 -11.66
CA ASN A 314 -12.16 19.90 -11.67
C ASN A 314 -13.34 18.94 -11.94
N GLY A 315 -14.22 18.77 -10.95
CA GLY A 315 -15.38 17.88 -11.03
C GLY A 315 -16.66 18.58 -11.49
N GLY A 316 -16.88 19.82 -11.05
CA GLY A 316 -18.11 20.58 -11.33
C GLY A 316 -18.01 21.62 -12.46
N ALA A 317 -16.83 21.82 -13.04
CA ALA A 317 -16.63 22.73 -14.15
C ALA A 317 -15.78 22.15 -15.28
N TRP A 318 -16.10 22.58 -16.50
CA TRP A 318 -15.33 22.33 -17.70
C TRP A 318 -14.18 23.32 -17.82
N GLN A 319 -13.00 22.79 -18.13
CA GLN A 319 -11.78 23.55 -18.31
C GLN A 319 -11.32 23.41 -19.77
N PRO A 320 -11.06 24.51 -20.50
CA PRO A 320 -10.53 24.43 -21.85
C PRO A 320 -9.06 24.00 -21.86
N GLY A 321 -8.69 23.17 -22.85
CA GLY A 321 -7.29 22.79 -23.11
C GLY A 321 -6.74 21.69 -22.20
N MET A 322 -7.58 21.10 -21.35
CA MET A 322 -7.27 19.88 -20.61
C MET A 322 -7.35 18.65 -21.53
N PRO A 323 -6.66 17.54 -21.19
CA PRO A 323 -6.66 16.34 -22.02
C PRO A 323 -8.05 15.78 -22.35
N ASP A 324 -9.04 16.01 -21.50
CA ASP A 324 -10.41 15.52 -21.63
C ASP A 324 -11.43 16.60 -22.02
N SER A 325 -11.00 17.85 -22.29
CA SER A 325 -11.92 18.93 -22.64
C SER A 325 -12.82 18.62 -23.84
N GLY A 326 -12.32 17.81 -24.79
CA GLY A 326 -13.02 17.44 -26.01
C GLY A 326 -14.08 16.35 -25.83
N ASP A 327 -14.12 15.69 -24.68
CA ASP A 327 -15.06 14.60 -24.39
C ASP A 327 -16.41 15.12 -23.87
N TYR A 328 -16.46 16.37 -23.41
CA TYR A 328 -17.68 16.99 -22.88
C TYR A 328 -18.59 17.46 -24.02
N PRO A 329 -19.85 17.02 -24.08
CA PRO A 329 -20.80 17.55 -25.04
C PRO A 329 -21.19 18.99 -24.67
N ASP A 330 -21.42 19.83 -25.66
CA ASP A 330 -21.87 21.22 -25.47
C ASP A 330 -23.14 21.34 -24.61
N SER A 331 -23.97 20.29 -24.56
CA SER A 331 -25.21 20.27 -23.78
C SER A 331 -25.00 20.32 -22.26
N VAL A 332 -23.82 19.95 -21.75
CA VAL A 332 -23.52 20.00 -20.31
C VAL A 332 -22.68 21.21 -19.92
N ILE A 333 -22.21 22.01 -20.88
CA ILE A 333 -21.29 23.12 -20.62
C ILE A 333 -22.08 24.43 -20.50
N GLY A 334 -21.88 25.14 -19.39
CA GLY A 334 -22.46 26.45 -19.16
C GLY A 334 -21.97 27.50 -20.15
N LYS A 335 -22.81 28.48 -20.43
CA LYS A 335 -22.46 29.61 -21.31
C LYS A 335 -21.78 30.72 -20.52
N THR A 336 -22.14 30.87 -19.25
CA THR A 336 -21.63 31.95 -18.39
C THR A 336 -20.22 31.64 -17.90
N PRO A 337 -19.23 32.52 -18.14
CA PRO A 337 -17.89 32.37 -17.58
C PRO A 337 -17.90 32.35 -16.05
N MET A 338 -17.06 31.51 -15.44
CA MET A 338 -16.90 31.49 -13.99
C MET A 338 -16.24 32.77 -13.46
N ASN A 339 -16.69 33.24 -12.31
CA ASN A 339 -16.10 34.40 -11.66
C ASN A 339 -14.66 34.09 -11.17
N GLY A 340 -13.70 34.90 -11.59
CA GLY A 340 -12.27 34.70 -11.28
C GLY A 340 -11.55 33.75 -12.25
N TRP A 341 -12.28 32.91 -12.99
CA TRP A 341 -11.74 31.93 -13.95
C TRP A 341 -12.52 32.03 -15.28
N PRO A 342 -12.34 33.12 -16.05
CA PRO A 342 -13.19 33.43 -17.21
C PRO A 342 -13.08 32.43 -18.37
N GLN A 343 -12.06 31.58 -18.38
CA GLN A 343 -11.90 30.50 -19.34
C GLN A 343 -12.75 29.26 -19.00
N GLU A 344 -13.11 29.07 -17.73
CA GLU A 344 -13.84 27.89 -17.27
C GLU A 344 -15.36 28.11 -17.31
N ARG A 345 -16.10 27.00 -17.36
CA ARG A 345 -17.57 26.99 -17.41
C ARG A 345 -18.12 25.96 -16.44
N TRP A 346 -19.13 26.31 -15.68
CA TRP A 346 -19.86 25.35 -14.84
C TRP A 346 -20.51 24.26 -15.69
N LEU A 347 -20.62 23.06 -15.12
CA LEU A 347 -21.32 21.93 -15.73
C LEU A 347 -22.79 21.86 -15.29
N ASP A 348 -23.67 21.39 -16.18
CA ASP A 348 -25.04 21.00 -15.82
C ASP A 348 -25.03 19.66 -15.10
N ILE A 349 -24.75 19.69 -13.80
CA ILE A 349 -24.61 18.51 -12.94
C ILE A 349 -25.86 17.64 -12.83
N ARG A 350 -27.03 18.13 -13.29
CA ARG A 350 -28.27 17.34 -13.36
C ARG A 350 -28.19 16.24 -14.41
N GLN A 351 -27.33 16.40 -15.42
CA GLN A 351 -27.12 15.43 -16.49
C GLN A 351 -26.15 14.32 -16.03
N ILE A 352 -26.45 13.66 -14.91
CA ILE A 352 -25.60 12.64 -14.28
C ILE A 352 -25.22 11.52 -15.27
N GLU A 353 -26.15 11.05 -16.10
CA GLU A 353 -25.88 9.97 -17.06
C GLU A 353 -24.82 10.35 -18.11
N VAL A 354 -24.69 11.64 -18.43
CA VAL A 354 -23.67 12.15 -19.35
C VAL A 354 -22.36 12.37 -18.62
N LEU A 355 -22.39 12.89 -17.39
CA LEU A 355 -21.21 13.26 -16.63
C LEU A 355 -20.53 12.06 -15.93
N ARG A 356 -21.29 11.06 -15.48
CA ARG A 356 -20.77 9.88 -14.77
C ARG A 356 -19.62 9.19 -15.53
N PRO A 357 -19.72 8.85 -16.84
CA PRO A 357 -18.60 8.22 -17.54
C PRO A 357 -17.37 9.14 -17.68
N LEU A 358 -17.57 10.46 -17.79
CA LEU A 358 -16.47 11.44 -17.88
C LEU A 358 -15.70 11.53 -16.55
N ILE A 359 -16.43 11.61 -15.43
CA ILE A 359 -15.84 11.61 -14.09
C ILE A 359 -15.17 10.27 -13.79
N ALA A 360 -15.81 9.14 -14.11
CA ALA A 360 -15.24 7.82 -13.93
C ALA A 360 -13.92 7.66 -14.73
N ALA A 361 -13.82 8.24 -15.92
CA ALA A 361 -12.59 8.25 -16.70
C ALA A 361 -11.46 9.04 -16.01
N LYS A 362 -11.74 10.24 -15.46
CA LYS A 362 -10.77 11.01 -14.66
C LYS A 362 -10.28 10.22 -13.45
N ILE A 363 -11.20 9.60 -12.71
CA ILE A 363 -10.89 8.76 -11.54
C ILE A 363 -10.07 7.53 -11.95
N ALA A 364 -10.36 6.92 -13.09
CA ALA A 364 -9.56 5.81 -13.62
C ALA A 364 -8.13 6.23 -13.98
N VAL A 365 -7.93 7.46 -14.49
CA VAL A 365 -6.58 8.02 -14.68
C VAL A 365 -5.87 8.14 -13.33
N ALA A 366 -6.52 8.68 -12.30
CA ALA A 366 -5.95 8.79 -10.95
C ALA A 366 -5.52 7.40 -10.44
N LYS A 367 -6.40 6.40 -10.57
CA LYS A 367 -6.09 5.02 -10.19
C LYS A 367 -4.90 4.46 -10.96
N SER A 368 -4.84 4.67 -12.27
CA SER A 368 -3.75 4.17 -13.13
C SER A 368 -2.39 4.76 -12.77
N LYS A 369 -2.38 5.99 -12.26
CA LYS A 369 -1.16 6.70 -11.82
C LYS A 369 -0.74 6.31 -10.40
N GLY A 370 -1.58 5.58 -9.67
CA GLY A 370 -1.31 5.07 -8.34
C GLY A 370 -1.76 5.99 -7.21
N PHE A 371 -2.60 7.00 -7.45
CA PHE A 371 -3.10 7.86 -6.37
C PHE A 371 -3.89 7.06 -5.32
N ASP A 372 -3.94 7.56 -4.10
CA ASP A 372 -4.71 6.97 -2.99
C ASP A 372 -6.14 7.56 -2.92
N ALA A 373 -6.29 8.83 -3.32
CA ALA A 373 -7.55 9.55 -3.28
C ALA A 373 -7.71 10.56 -4.42
N VAL A 374 -8.91 11.16 -4.48
CA VAL A 374 -9.22 12.28 -5.37
C VAL A 374 -9.80 13.47 -4.60
N ASP A 375 -9.52 14.69 -5.08
CA ASP A 375 -10.12 15.97 -4.65
C ASP A 375 -10.85 16.62 -5.85
N PRO A 376 -12.12 16.23 -6.12
CA PRO A 376 -12.92 16.83 -7.19
C PRO A 376 -13.34 18.25 -6.78
N ASP A 377 -12.91 19.26 -7.54
CA ASP A 377 -13.21 20.66 -7.27
C ASP A 377 -14.54 21.13 -7.86
N ASN A 378 -15.00 22.31 -7.41
CA ASN A 378 -16.22 22.98 -7.86
C ASN A 378 -17.49 22.17 -7.55
N MET A 379 -17.53 21.56 -6.37
CA MET A 379 -18.64 20.74 -5.89
C MET A 379 -19.75 21.57 -5.22
N ASP A 380 -19.84 22.87 -5.50
CA ASP A 380 -20.74 23.84 -4.88
C ASP A 380 -21.40 24.80 -5.90
N GLY A 381 -21.52 24.37 -7.15
CA GLY A 381 -22.04 25.17 -8.27
C GLY A 381 -23.44 25.76 -8.04
N TYR A 382 -24.31 25.09 -7.28
CA TYR A 382 -25.65 25.59 -6.96
C TYR A 382 -25.68 26.89 -6.14
N THR A 383 -24.58 27.22 -5.46
CA THR A 383 -24.44 28.49 -4.71
C THR A 383 -23.91 29.64 -5.57
N ASN A 384 -23.44 29.32 -6.78
CA ASN A 384 -22.80 30.28 -7.69
C ASN A 384 -23.81 30.83 -8.70
N LYS A 385 -23.93 32.16 -8.78
CA LYS A 385 -24.89 32.85 -9.66
C LYS A 385 -24.68 32.56 -11.15
N GLU A 386 -23.46 32.18 -11.54
CA GLU A 386 -23.11 31.84 -12.91
C GLU A 386 -23.81 30.54 -13.40
N THR A 387 -24.32 29.71 -12.47
CA THR A 387 -25.11 28.51 -12.78
C THR A 387 -26.62 28.78 -12.92
N ALA A 388 -27.04 30.05 -12.90
CA ALA A 388 -28.46 30.45 -12.99
C ALA A 388 -29.17 29.88 -14.23
N GLU A 389 -28.46 29.62 -15.32
CA GLU A 389 -29.01 28.98 -16.53
C GLU A 389 -29.46 27.52 -16.33
N PHE A 390 -28.89 26.83 -15.35
CA PHE A 390 -29.24 25.45 -15.01
C PHE A 390 -30.26 25.36 -13.87
N HIS A 391 -30.48 26.45 -13.13
CA HIS A 391 -31.32 26.47 -11.93
C HIS A 391 -30.96 25.35 -10.93
N LEU A 392 -29.66 25.13 -10.72
CA LEU A 392 -29.16 24.08 -9.83
C LEU A 392 -29.70 24.25 -8.41
N THR A 393 -30.12 23.15 -7.80
CA THR A 393 -30.53 23.09 -6.40
C THR A 393 -29.47 22.38 -5.55
N LYS A 394 -29.56 22.55 -4.22
CA LYS A 394 -28.74 21.76 -3.28
C LYS A 394 -28.93 20.25 -3.51
N ALA A 395 -30.15 19.81 -3.81
CA ALA A 395 -30.44 18.39 -4.04
C ALA A 395 -29.72 17.86 -5.29
N ASP A 396 -29.63 18.66 -6.35
CA ASP A 396 -28.86 18.29 -7.56
C ASP A 396 -27.37 18.14 -7.23
N GLN A 397 -26.82 19.07 -6.45
CA GLN A 397 -25.43 19.03 -6.03
C GLN A 397 -25.11 17.81 -5.15
N VAL A 398 -25.98 17.50 -4.18
CA VAL A 398 -25.84 16.30 -3.34
C VAL A 398 -25.91 15.03 -4.19
N ALA A 399 -26.84 14.94 -5.15
CA ALA A 399 -26.95 13.78 -6.03
C ALA A 399 -25.69 13.59 -6.90
N PHE A 400 -25.16 14.68 -7.47
CA PHE A 400 -23.91 14.66 -8.22
C PHE A 400 -22.74 14.25 -7.33
N ALA A 401 -22.59 14.85 -6.16
CA ALA A 401 -21.50 14.55 -5.22
C ALA A 401 -21.50 13.09 -4.76
N LYS A 402 -22.68 12.51 -4.47
CA LYS A 402 -22.79 11.06 -4.15
C LYS A 402 -22.39 10.19 -5.33
N MET A 403 -22.75 10.54 -6.56
CA MET A 403 -22.29 9.81 -7.75
C MET A 403 -20.77 9.86 -7.88
N VAL A 404 -20.14 11.02 -7.69
CA VAL A 404 -18.67 11.13 -7.74
C VAL A 404 -18.01 10.26 -6.68
N ALA A 405 -18.53 10.27 -5.45
CA ALA A 405 -18.03 9.43 -4.37
C ALA A 405 -18.19 7.93 -4.68
N GLU A 406 -19.34 7.53 -5.23
CA GLU A 406 -19.60 6.15 -5.67
C GLU A 406 -18.56 5.69 -6.72
N GLU A 407 -18.26 6.51 -7.72
CA GLU A 407 -17.28 6.18 -8.77
C GLU A 407 -15.85 6.12 -8.22
N ALA A 408 -15.48 6.98 -7.27
CA ALA A 408 -14.17 6.91 -6.60
C ALA A 408 -14.02 5.60 -5.81
N HIS A 409 -15.05 5.25 -5.04
CA HIS A 409 -15.06 4.04 -4.23
C HIS A 409 -15.05 2.77 -5.08
N LYS A 410 -15.75 2.74 -6.22
CA LYS A 410 -15.67 1.62 -7.18
C LYS A 410 -14.24 1.33 -7.66
N GLN A 411 -13.40 2.35 -7.73
CA GLN A 411 -11.98 2.25 -8.11
C GLN A 411 -11.04 2.00 -6.91
N GLY A 412 -11.61 1.88 -5.70
CA GLY A 412 -10.86 1.72 -4.44
C GLY A 412 -10.05 2.96 -4.07
N LEU A 413 -10.48 4.15 -4.49
CA LEU A 413 -9.89 5.43 -4.12
C LEU A 413 -10.73 6.09 -3.02
N ALA A 414 -10.08 6.83 -2.11
CA ALA A 414 -10.80 7.73 -1.22
C ALA A 414 -11.23 9.00 -1.98
N VAL A 415 -12.22 9.72 -1.45
CA VAL A 415 -12.74 10.96 -2.06
C VAL A 415 -12.89 12.06 -1.02
N PHE A 416 -12.35 13.23 -1.32
CA PHE A 416 -12.40 14.40 -0.45
C PHE A 416 -13.44 15.38 -0.96
N LEU A 417 -14.31 15.85 -0.05
CA LEU A 417 -15.28 16.88 -0.39
C LEU A 417 -14.55 18.23 -0.44
N LYS A 418 -14.51 18.83 -1.63
CA LYS A 418 -13.97 20.18 -1.80
C LYS A 418 -15.01 21.22 -1.42
N ASN A 419 -14.71 22.02 -0.39
CA ASN A 419 -15.65 23.01 0.17
C ASN A 419 -17.00 22.35 0.53
N GLY A 420 -18.14 22.93 0.12
CA GLY A 420 -19.46 22.27 0.23
C GLY A 420 -19.97 22.03 1.66
N GLY A 421 -19.52 22.83 2.63
CA GLY A 421 -19.85 22.66 4.04
C GLY A 421 -21.36 22.65 4.34
N ASP A 422 -22.18 23.37 3.58
CA ASP A 422 -23.63 23.40 3.74
C ASP A 422 -24.34 22.09 3.32
N MET A 423 -23.64 21.20 2.63
CA MET A 423 -24.07 19.84 2.30
C MET A 423 -23.52 18.78 3.28
N MET A 424 -22.77 19.18 4.31
CA MET A 424 -22.05 18.26 5.19
C MET A 424 -22.95 17.20 5.81
N SER A 425 -24.14 17.58 6.30
CA SER A 425 -25.10 16.64 6.90
C SER A 425 -25.58 15.56 5.92
N ASP A 426 -25.58 15.86 4.62
CA ASP A 426 -26.07 14.97 3.57
C ASP A 426 -24.96 14.06 3.01
N LEU A 427 -23.69 14.47 3.16
CA LEU A 427 -22.52 13.89 2.49
C LEU A 427 -21.46 13.30 3.43
N VAL A 428 -21.55 13.54 4.74
CA VAL A 428 -20.55 13.06 5.72
C VAL A 428 -20.32 11.56 5.66
N ASN A 429 -21.31 10.76 5.28
CA ASN A 429 -21.19 9.31 5.18
C ASN A 429 -20.66 8.84 3.82
N ASP A 430 -20.73 9.68 2.79
CA ASP A 430 -20.35 9.33 1.42
C ASP A 430 -18.88 9.71 1.11
N PHE A 431 -18.34 10.73 1.78
CA PHE A 431 -16.98 11.20 1.56
C PHE A 431 -16.00 10.72 2.63
N ASP A 432 -14.72 10.70 2.31
CA ASP A 432 -13.65 10.17 3.18
C ASP A 432 -12.91 11.22 3.96
N GLY A 433 -13.14 12.50 3.64
CA GLY A 433 -12.58 13.67 4.29
C GLY A 433 -13.03 14.93 3.57
N THR A 434 -12.45 16.06 3.97
CA THR A 434 -12.71 17.36 3.35
C THR A 434 -11.41 18.10 3.07
N VAL A 435 -11.36 18.75 1.92
CA VAL A 435 -10.41 19.81 1.61
C VAL A 435 -11.23 21.10 1.48
N ALA A 436 -10.96 22.12 2.30
CA ALA A 436 -11.71 23.37 2.26
C ALA A 436 -10.80 24.58 2.25
N GLU A 437 -11.20 25.61 1.52
CA GLU A 437 -10.42 26.84 1.35
C GLU A 437 -11.01 27.98 2.18
N GLU A 438 -10.15 28.76 2.82
CA GLU A 438 -10.50 30.01 3.50
C GLU A 438 -11.59 29.88 4.59
N ALA A 439 -11.74 28.69 5.19
CA ALA A 439 -12.75 28.41 6.21
C ALA A 439 -12.69 29.37 7.41
N TYR A 440 -11.50 29.79 7.86
CA TYR A 440 -11.38 30.77 8.94
C TYR A 440 -11.67 32.20 8.48
N LYS A 441 -11.32 32.54 7.25
CA LYS A 441 -11.63 33.86 6.67
C LYS A 441 -13.14 34.08 6.58
N TYR A 442 -13.90 33.05 6.20
CA TYR A 442 -15.36 33.13 6.07
C TYR A 442 -16.12 32.68 7.32
N LYS A 443 -15.42 32.24 8.37
CA LYS A 443 -15.99 31.75 9.65
C LYS A 443 -16.84 30.48 9.49
N GLU A 444 -16.38 29.59 8.63
CA GLU A 444 -17.04 28.34 8.28
C GLU A 444 -16.36 27.13 8.93
N ALA A 445 -15.27 27.30 9.67
CA ALA A 445 -14.51 26.20 10.27
C ALA A 445 -15.38 25.21 11.10
N GLU A 446 -16.42 25.69 11.77
CA GLU A 446 -17.34 24.84 12.55
C GLU A 446 -18.16 23.88 11.69
N ILE A 447 -18.47 24.24 10.44
CA ILE A 447 -19.34 23.45 9.56
C ILE A 447 -18.72 22.11 9.17
N TYR A 448 -17.39 22.01 9.24
CA TYR A 448 -16.60 20.82 8.89
C TYR A 448 -16.41 19.84 10.05
N GLN A 449 -16.87 20.20 11.26
CA GLN A 449 -16.71 19.37 12.45
C GLN A 449 -17.31 17.96 12.31
N PRO A 450 -18.46 17.75 11.64
CA PRO A 450 -19.02 16.42 11.46
C PRO A 450 -18.06 15.41 10.79
N MET A 451 -17.14 15.85 9.93
CA MET A 451 -16.12 14.96 9.37
C MET A 451 -15.18 14.43 10.46
N ARG A 452 -14.69 15.30 11.35
CA ARG A 452 -13.82 14.89 12.46
C ARG A 452 -14.55 14.00 13.45
N ASP A 453 -15.81 14.30 13.74
CA ASP A 453 -16.65 13.50 14.62
C ASP A 453 -16.87 12.09 14.05
N ALA A 454 -16.90 11.96 12.71
CA ALA A 454 -16.91 10.69 11.99
C ALA A 454 -15.52 10.04 11.82
N GLY A 455 -14.46 10.59 12.44
CA GLY A 455 -13.09 10.08 12.37
C GLY A 455 -12.37 10.35 11.04
N LYS A 456 -12.88 11.28 10.22
CA LYS A 456 -12.38 11.62 8.89
C LYS A 456 -11.49 12.87 8.94
N PRO A 457 -10.48 13.02 8.08
CA PRO A 457 -9.59 14.18 8.05
C PRO A 457 -10.28 15.43 7.48
N VAL A 458 -9.85 16.59 7.98
CA VAL A 458 -10.22 17.91 7.46
C VAL A 458 -8.96 18.68 7.18
N PHE A 459 -8.73 18.99 5.91
CA PHE A 459 -7.62 19.79 5.40
C PHE A 459 -8.12 21.19 5.06
N LEU A 460 -7.56 22.21 5.69
CA LEU A 460 -7.93 23.62 5.47
C LEU A 460 -6.78 24.39 4.82
N ILE A 461 -7.10 25.08 3.73
CA ILE A 461 -6.16 25.90 2.96
C ILE A 461 -6.45 27.38 3.20
N GLU A 462 -5.50 28.09 3.79
CA GLU A 462 -5.64 29.51 4.10
C GLU A 462 -4.69 30.36 3.25
N TYR A 463 -5.23 31.29 2.45
CA TYR A 463 -4.41 32.16 1.59
C TYR A 463 -3.82 33.37 2.30
N LYS A 464 -4.25 33.59 3.54
CA LYS A 464 -3.66 34.56 4.45
C LYS A 464 -3.24 33.82 5.71
N LYS A 465 -2.23 34.35 6.39
CA LYS A 465 -1.78 33.77 7.65
C LYS A 465 -2.93 33.79 8.68
N PRO A 466 -3.36 32.62 9.20
CA PRO A 466 -4.38 32.56 10.25
C PRO A 466 -3.91 33.25 11.53
N LYS A 467 -4.84 33.81 12.29
CA LYS A 467 -4.58 34.39 13.61
C LYS A 467 -4.27 33.28 14.61
N LYS A 468 -3.51 33.59 15.66
CA LYS A 468 -3.18 32.62 16.72
C LYS A 468 -4.41 31.89 17.27
N LYS A 469 -5.53 32.59 17.48
CA LYS A 469 -6.79 31.99 17.95
C LYS A 469 -7.41 30.98 16.97
N GLU A 470 -7.28 31.22 15.66
CA GLU A 470 -7.79 30.34 14.60
C GLU A 470 -6.93 29.07 14.52
N ILE A 471 -5.62 29.19 14.71
CA ILE A 471 -4.70 28.04 14.81
C ILE A 471 -5.03 27.18 16.04
N GLN A 472 -5.30 27.81 17.20
CA GLN A 472 -5.66 27.05 18.41
C GLN A 472 -7.01 26.34 18.27
N ASP A 473 -7.99 27.00 17.65
CA ASP A 473 -9.27 26.36 17.30
C ASP A 473 -9.05 25.16 16.38
N ALA A 474 -8.26 25.30 15.32
CA ALA A 474 -7.95 24.21 14.39
C ALA A 474 -7.32 22.99 15.10
N ILE A 475 -6.34 23.24 15.98
CA ILE A 475 -5.71 22.18 16.77
C ILE A 475 -6.74 21.48 17.66
N SER A 476 -7.61 22.24 18.32
CA SER A 476 -8.64 21.67 19.21
C SER A 476 -9.65 20.79 18.49
N ARG A 477 -9.90 21.07 17.20
CA ARG A 477 -10.79 20.30 16.32
C ARG A 477 -10.08 19.14 15.63
N GLY A 478 -8.75 19.10 15.67
CA GLY A 478 -7.92 18.15 14.92
C GLY A 478 -7.93 18.41 13.42
N TYR A 479 -8.03 19.67 13.00
CA TYR A 479 -7.91 20.07 11.60
C TYR A 479 -6.45 20.24 11.19
N ASN A 480 -6.15 19.91 9.94
CA ASN A 480 -4.85 20.13 9.30
C ASN A 480 -4.90 21.46 8.55
N VAL A 481 -4.12 22.46 8.96
CA VAL A 481 -4.17 23.79 8.32
C VAL A 481 -2.86 24.16 7.66
N VAL A 482 -2.94 24.57 6.40
CA VAL A 482 -1.82 25.09 5.62
C VAL A 482 -2.06 26.56 5.25
N GLN A 483 -0.97 27.33 5.23
CA GLN A 483 -0.94 28.63 4.61
C GLN A 483 -0.35 28.50 3.22
N ALA A 484 -1.17 28.75 2.19
CA ALA A 484 -0.76 28.66 0.79
C ALA A 484 -0.81 30.02 0.07
N LYS A 485 -0.30 30.08 -1.15
CA LYS A 485 -0.56 31.20 -2.07
C LYS A 485 -1.77 30.87 -2.93
N LYS A 486 -2.58 31.88 -3.28
CA LYS A 486 -3.78 31.68 -4.13
C LYS A 486 -3.48 31.01 -5.47
N ALA A 487 -2.28 31.22 -6.03
CA ALA A 487 -1.88 30.56 -7.27
C ALA A 487 -1.48 29.07 -7.08
N LEU A 488 -1.32 28.60 -5.83
CA LEU A 488 -0.88 27.25 -5.48
C LEU A 488 0.40 26.82 -6.25
N LYS A 489 1.38 27.75 -6.34
CA LYS A 489 2.63 27.64 -7.13
C LYS A 489 3.91 27.37 -6.33
N LYS A 490 3.81 26.99 -5.06
CA LYS A 490 4.96 26.76 -4.15
C LYS A 490 4.54 25.88 -2.97
N THR A 491 5.53 25.25 -2.33
CA THR A 491 5.39 24.57 -1.03
C THR A 491 4.61 25.45 -0.04
N PRO A 492 3.42 25.00 0.40
CA PRO A 492 2.66 25.71 1.41
C PRO A 492 3.34 25.57 2.78
N LYS A 493 2.97 26.43 3.72
CA LYS A 493 3.50 26.41 5.08
C LYS A 493 2.47 25.79 6.02
N MET A 494 2.81 24.66 6.65
CA MET A 494 2.00 24.11 7.73
C MET A 494 1.84 25.12 8.87
N VAL A 495 0.61 25.25 9.36
CA VAL A 495 0.23 26.18 10.43
C VAL A 495 -0.10 25.45 11.71
N THR A 496 -0.66 24.24 11.62
CA THR A 496 -0.85 23.32 12.75
C THR A 496 0.37 22.41 12.94
N PRO A 497 0.77 22.10 14.19
CA PRO A 497 1.84 21.16 14.47
C PRO A 497 1.44 19.72 14.12
N THR A 498 2.39 18.94 13.61
CA THR A 498 2.28 17.49 13.29
C THR A 498 2.81 16.61 14.41
#